data_AF-A0A3V7IHY3-F1
#
_entry.id   AF-A0A3V7IHY3-F1
#
_cell.length_a   1.000
_cell.length_b   1.000
_cell.length_c   1.000
_cell.angle_alpha   90.00
_cell.angle_beta   90.00
_cell.angle_gamma   90.00
#
_symmetry.space_group_name_H-M   'P 1'
#
loop_
_entity.id
_entity.type
_entity.pdbx_description
1 polymer ?
#
loop_
_entity_poly.entity_id
_entity_poly.type
_entity_poly.pdbx_seq_one_letter_code
_entity_poly.pdbx_strand_id
1 'polypeptide(L)'
;MIMMKLKSAKGKKFLLCLLAVFIVAASVVTRATIGGVIEQYHIPLSEWTSSMYAIQSAMIFVYSLVFTILLAIPLGIYFLGGDE
;
A
#
# COMPACT_ATOMS: atom_id res chain seq x y z
N MET A 1 -4.76 -23.61 8.23
CA MET A 1 -5.59 -23.49 7.01
C MET A 1 -5.15 -22.34 6.08
N ILE A 2 -5.11 -21.07 6.53
CA ILE A 2 -4.79 -19.92 5.64
C ILE A 2 -3.39 -19.98 5.03
N MET A 3 -2.36 -20.34 5.82
CA MET A 3 -0.98 -20.44 5.34
C MET A 3 -0.81 -21.50 4.23
N MET A 4 -1.61 -22.57 4.25
CA MET A 4 -1.63 -23.59 3.19
C MET A 4 -2.29 -23.05 1.91
N LYS A 5 -3.37 -22.27 2.02
CA LYS A 5 -3.99 -21.60 0.86
C LYS A 5 -3.06 -20.57 0.22
N LEU A 6 -2.28 -19.82 1.00
CA LEU A 6 -1.28 -18.87 0.46
C LEU A 6 -0.12 -19.56 -0.29
N LYS A 7 0.29 -20.77 0.15
CA LYS A 7 1.36 -21.54 -0.50
C LYS A 7 0.92 -22.18 -1.83
N SER A 8 -0.39 -22.25 -2.11
CA SER A 8 -0.93 -22.74 -3.38
C SER A 8 -0.55 -21.82 -4.56
N ALA A 9 -0.65 -22.32 -5.79
CA ALA A 9 -0.40 -21.50 -6.99
C ALA A 9 -1.33 -20.28 -7.07
N LYS A 10 -2.61 -20.43 -6.66
CA LYS A 10 -3.58 -19.33 -6.57
C LYS A 10 -3.19 -18.33 -5.47
N GLY A 11 -2.71 -18.83 -4.32
CA GLY A 11 -2.20 -18.01 -3.22
C GLY A 11 -0.98 -17.17 -3.57
N LYS A 12 -0.04 -17.71 -4.35
CA LYS A 12 1.11 -16.94 -4.86
C LYS A 12 0.67 -15.84 -5.84
N LYS A 13 -0.30 -16.12 -6.73
CA LYS A 13 -0.87 -15.11 -7.64
C LYS A 13 -1.57 -14.00 -6.86
N PHE A 14 -2.35 -14.36 -5.84
CA PHE A 14 -2.97 -13.40 -4.93
C PHE A 14 -1.93 -12.48 -4.27
N LEU A 15 -0.86 -13.05 -3.69
CA LEU A 15 0.21 -12.26 -3.06
C LEU A 15 0.93 -11.33 -4.05
N LEU A 16 1.19 -11.80 -5.28
CA LEU A 16 1.80 -10.97 -6.32
C LEU A 16 0.87 -9.81 -6.74
N CYS A 17 -0.43 -10.07 -6.91
CA CYS A 17 -1.40 -9.02 -7.17
C CYS A 17 -1.50 -8.03 -6.01
N LEU A 18 -1.46 -8.51 -4.76
CA LEU A 18 -1.51 -7.66 -3.58
C LEU A 18 -0.26 -6.77 -3.47
N LEU A 19 0.92 -7.31 -3.80
CA LEU A 19 2.15 -6.53 -3.87
C LEU A 19 2.07 -5.46 -4.98
N ALA A 20 1.53 -5.79 -6.15
CA ALA A 20 1.34 -4.82 -7.23
C ALA A 20 0.40 -3.68 -6.80
N VAL A 21 -0.71 -4.02 -6.13
CA VAL A 21 -1.63 -3.03 -5.54
C VAL A 21 -0.91 -2.14 -4.54
N PHE A 22 -0.10 -2.72 -3.65
CA PHE A 22 0.67 -1.95 -2.67
C PHE A 22 1.63 -0.97 -3.33
N ILE A 23 2.36 -1.39 -4.37
CA ILE A 23 3.29 -0.51 -5.11
C ILE A 23 2.53 0.65 -5.78
N VAL A 24 1.38 0.38 -6.39
CA VAL A 24 0.54 1.42 -7.00
C VAL A 24 0.01 2.38 -5.94
N ALA A 25 -0.53 1.86 -4.84
CA ALA A 25 -1.02 2.68 -3.73
C ALA A 25 0.10 3.55 -3.14
N ALA A 26 1.27 2.97 -2.87
CA ALA A 26 2.43 3.69 -2.37
C ALA A 26 2.88 4.80 -3.32
N SER A 27 2.87 4.56 -4.62
CA SER A 27 3.25 5.56 -5.62
C SER A 27 2.28 6.75 -5.64
N VAL A 28 0.97 6.48 -5.64
CA VAL A 28 -0.08 7.51 -5.65
C VAL A 28 -0.08 8.31 -4.35
N VAL A 29 -0.04 7.61 -3.21
CA VAL A 29 -0.04 8.25 -1.89
C VAL A 29 1.23 9.07 -1.67
N THR A 30 2.40 8.59 -2.09
CA THR A 30 3.65 9.37 -2.02
C THR A 30 3.52 10.70 -2.75
N ARG A 31 3.01 10.68 -3.99
CA ARG A 31 2.79 11.89 -4.77
C ARG A 31 1.81 12.85 -4.07
N ALA A 32 0.72 12.32 -3.54
CA ALA A 32 -0.30 13.12 -2.86
C ALA A 32 0.21 13.73 -1.55
N THR A 33 0.87 12.95 -0.70
CA THR A 33 1.38 13.40 0.60
C THR A 33 2.51 14.42 0.44
N ILE A 34 3.53 14.11 -0.36
CA ILE A 34 4.66 15.03 -0.56
C ILE A 34 4.20 16.30 -1.29
N GLY A 35 3.43 16.14 -2.37
CA GLY A 35 2.90 17.27 -3.12
C GLY A 35 2.03 18.18 -2.26
N GLY A 36 1.15 17.60 -1.45
CA GLY A 36 0.29 18.35 -0.53
C GLY A 36 1.07 19.13 0.52
N VAL A 37 2.13 18.55 1.10
CA VAL A 37 2.97 19.28 2.08
C VAL A 37 3.71 20.44 1.41
N ILE A 38 4.27 20.25 0.22
CA ILE A 38 4.96 21.32 -0.51
C ILE A 38 3.98 22.44 -0.87
N GLU A 39 2.80 22.11 -1.38
CA GLU A 39 1.78 23.08 -1.80
C GLU A 39 1.20 23.86 -0.61
N GLN A 40 0.97 23.20 0.53
CA GLN A 40 0.38 23.83 1.71
C GLN A 40 1.37 24.68 2.49
N TYR A 41 2.58 24.15 2.72
CA TYR A 41 3.54 24.79 3.62
C TYR A 41 4.64 25.56 2.88
N HIS A 42 4.73 25.44 1.55
CA HIS A 42 5.77 26.08 0.73
C HIS A 42 7.20 25.69 1.14
N ILE A 43 7.37 24.55 1.83
CA ILE A 43 8.67 24.02 2.25
C ILE A 43 9.10 22.93 1.26
N PRO A 44 10.15 23.15 0.44
CA PRO A 44 10.63 22.14 -0.49
C PRO A 44 11.20 20.93 0.25
N LEU A 45 11.16 19.76 -0.38
CA LEU A 45 11.71 18.51 0.18
C LEU A 45 13.14 18.70 0.74
N SER A 46 14.01 19.43 0.05
CA SER A 46 15.40 19.67 0.48
C SER A 46 15.55 20.33 1.85
N GLU A 47 14.51 21.01 2.34
CA GLU A 47 14.50 21.73 3.61
C GLU A 47 13.76 20.97 4.72
N TRP A 48 13.28 19.76 4.45
CA TRP A 48 12.55 18.99 5.43
C TRP A 48 13.46 18.54 6.57
N THR A 49 12.97 18.68 7.80
CA THR A 49 13.63 18.10 8.96
C THR A 49 13.51 16.58 8.95
N SER A 50 14.41 15.88 9.64
CA SER A 50 14.36 14.42 9.77
C SER A 50 13.00 13.93 10.32
N SER A 51 12.39 14.69 11.23
CA SER A 51 11.06 14.38 11.78
C SER A 51 9.96 14.49 10.73
N MET A 52 10.02 15.48 9.83
CA MET A 52 9.07 15.59 8.72
C MET A 52 9.18 14.39 7.79
N TYR A 53 10.40 14.00 7.40
CA TYR A 53 10.61 12.78 6.60
C TYR A 53 10.05 11.53 7.28
N ALA A 54 10.30 11.35 8.57
CA ALA A 54 9.81 10.21 9.33
C ALA A 54 8.27 10.17 9.39
N ILE A 55 7.62 11.30 9.67
CA ILE A 55 6.16 11.36 9.79
C ILE A 55 5.50 11.17 8.43
N GLN A 56 5.98 11.84 7.38
CA GLN A 56 5.40 11.72 6.05
C GLN A 56 5.60 10.30 5.47
N SER A 57 6.76 9.68 5.66
CA SER A 57 6.97 8.29 5.26
C SER A 57 6.10 7.31 6.04
N ALA A 58 5.90 7.50 7.35
CA ALA A 58 4.99 6.69 8.15
C ALA A 58 3.54 6.82 7.67
N MET A 59 3.08 8.04 7.38
CA MET A 59 1.75 8.32 6.84
C MET A 59 1.54 7.64 5.47
N ILE A 60 2.50 7.79 4.56
CA ILE A 60 2.48 7.11 3.25
C ILE A 60 2.36 5.60 3.43
N PHE A 61 3.16 5.02 4.31
CA PHE A 61 3.17 3.58 4.56
C PHE A 61 1.83 3.09 5.10
N VAL A 62 1.31 3.71 6.16
CA VAL A 62 0.04 3.32 6.79
C VAL A 62 -1.11 3.44 5.80
N TYR A 63 -1.20 4.54 5.04
CA TYR A 63 -2.28 4.72 4.08
C TYR A 63 -2.20 3.73 2.94
N SER A 64 -1.00 3.44 2.43
CA SER A 64 -0.79 2.43 1.39
C SER A 64 -1.19 1.03 1.87
N LEU A 65 -0.90 0.70 3.13
CA LEU A 65 -1.38 -0.54 3.76
C LEU A 65 -2.90 -0.60 3.83
N VAL A 66 -3.58 0.48 4.28
CA VAL A 66 -5.04 0.51 4.38
C VAL A 66 -5.69 0.26 3.01
N PHE A 67 -5.25 0.97 1.96
CA PHE A 67 -5.77 0.75 0.60
C PHE A 67 -5.51 -0.69 0.11
N THR A 68 -4.33 -1.22 0.41
CA THR A 68 -3.96 -2.60 0.04
C THR A 68 -4.84 -3.62 0.76
N ILE A 69 -5.12 -3.44 2.05
CA ILE A 69 -5.98 -4.33 2.83
C ILE A 69 -7.43 -4.27 2.33
N LEU A 70 -7.96 -3.07 2.03
CA LEU A 70 -9.30 -2.93 1.47
C LEU A 70 -9.44 -3.67 0.14
N LEU A 71 -8.43 -3.56 -0.74
CA LEU A 71 -8.41 -4.28 -2.02
C LEU A 71 -8.04 -5.77 -1.89
N ALA A 72 -7.44 -6.18 -0.77
CA ALA A 72 -7.18 -7.59 -0.47
C ALA A 72 -8.47 -8.39 -0.34
N ILE A 73 -9.59 -7.77 0.06
CA ILE A 73 -10.89 -8.43 0.23
C ILE A 73 -11.43 -8.94 -1.12
N PRO A 74 -11.71 -8.10 -2.13
CA PRO A 74 -12.21 -8.58 -3.43
C PRO A 74 -11.18 -9.48 -4.14
N LEU A 75 -9.89 -9.19 -4.04
CA LEU A 75 -8.84 -10.04 -4.60
C LEU A 75 -8.78 -11.41 -3.93
N GLY A 76 -9.00 -11.46 -2.61
CA GLY A 76 -9.07 -12.68 -1.83
C GLY A 76 -10.26 -13.53 -2.27
N ILE A 77 -11.43 -12.91 -2.45
CA ILE A 77 -12.61 -13.61 -2.98
C ILE A 77 -12.34 -14.15 -4.39
N TYR A 78 -11.73 -13.35 -5.27
CA TYR A 78 -11.46 -13.75 -6.65
C TYR A 78 -10.43 -14.88 -6.78
N PHE A 79 -9.30 -14.79 -6.06
CA PHE A 79 -8.21 -15.75 -6.19
C PHE A 79 -8.32 -16.94 -5.23
N LEU A 80 -8.84 -16.73 -4.03
CA LEU A 80 -8.89 -17.73 -2.95
C LEU A 80 -10.31 -18.22 -2.64
N GLY A 81 -11.34 -17.59 -3.23
CA GLY A 81 -12.71 -18.07 -3.18
C GLY A 81 -12.92 -19.29 -4.07
N GLY A 82 -13.84 -20.16 -3.63
CA GLY A 82 -14.10 -21.47 -4.22
C GLY A 82 -13.40 -22.60 -3.46
N ASP A 83 -14.11 -23.15 -2.48
CA ASP A 83 -14.07 -24.55 -2.02
C ASP A 83 -15.41 -24.80 -1.28
N GLU A 84 -16.53 -24.51 -1.96
CA GLU A 84 -17.84 -25.10 -1.69
C GLU A 84 -18.32 -25.76 -2.99
#